data_AF-A0A8T3NT85-F1
#
_entry.id   AF-A0A8T3NT85-F1
#
_cell.length_a   1.000
_cell.length_b   1.000
_cell.length_c   1.000
_cell.angle_alpha   90.00
_cell.angle_beta   90.00
_cell.angle_gamma   90.00
#
_symmetry.space_group_name_H-M   'P 1'
#
loop_
_entity.id
_entity.type
_entity.pdbx_description
1 polymer ?
#
loop_
_entity_poly.entity_id
_entity_poly.type
_entity_poly.pdbx_seq_one_letter_code
_entity_poly.pdbx_strand_id
1 'polypeptide(L)'
;MSLEAYRRKRRFDETPEPAGDALPGPPPKGRRFVVQRHRATRLHYDLRLEIDGVLISWAVPRGPSLDPSARRMAVHVEDHPLEYFDFEGVIPRGQYGAGDVIVWDWGTFEPEETDDPGAAVRSGELKFRLNGQKLRGRFTIVRTTGRGAAGGEEGKDEWLLIHKRDETSQAGWDAEGQPGSVKSGRTNDEVREGRPALWDSRAPAAEAAIDLAGAAESPMPEFIAPMRATAVADAFSDEDWLFELKMDGYRVEAVIGGGRVRLWTRNRQDAARYFPDLAELSPRWIAASEAIVDGEVVALGPDGRPDFSLLQDRTGMRGLASKRGERQRRGAAPAGPGAPLVYYVFDLLYLDGRLLLEVPLQERKRLLRSIVVDGPAVRYLAHIETDGEAFLAAAREQGLEGIIAKLRRSRYEPDRRAKTWLKVKIRREQELVVAGYEPGQGSHADIGSLIVGTYEAGQLVFRGQVGSGIDARTRRELARRLDEARLDQSPFPDPPPIRAARWSQPRIVIRAEFADWTSDGLLRQASYKGQELGRDPTSVVREEILAAEG
;
A
#
# COMPACT_ATOMS: atom_id res chain seq x y z
N MET A 1 5.47 -33.28 -4.24
CA MET A 1 4.67 -32.75 -5.37
C MET A 1 5.63 -32.45 -6.51
N SER A 2 5.20 -32.52 -7.76
CA SER A 2 6.14 -32.53 -8.91
C SER A 2 5.51 -31.97 -10.19
N LEU A 3 6.23 -31.05 -10.84
CA LEU A 3 5.85 -30.46 -12.13
C LEU A 3 6.12 -31.39 -13.34
N GLU A 4 6.66 -32.59 -13.15
CA GLU A 4 6.98 -33.52 -14.25
C GLU A 4 5.75 -33.87 -15.10
N ALA A 5 4.60 -34.11 -14.46
CA ALA A 5 3.36 -34.42 -15.15
C ALA A 5 2.80 -33.22 -15.93
N TYR A 6 2.99 -32.01 -15.42
CA TYR A 6 2.64 -30.75 -16.10
C TYR A 6 3.52 -30.52 -17.32
N ARG A 7 4.85 -30.51 -17.14
CA ARG A 7 5.82 -30.28 -18.22
C ARG A 7 5.72 -31.30 -19.34
N ARG A 8 5.46 -32.58 -19.03
CA ARG A 8 5.26 -33.66 -20.03
C ARG A 8 4.02 -33.44 -20.92
N LYS A 9 3.03 -32.67 -20.48
CA LYS A 9 1.76 -32.45 -21.19
C LYS A 9 1.74 -31.19 -22.08
N ARG A 10 2.73 -30.30 -22.00
CA ARG A 10 2.77 -29.02 -22.73
C ARG A 10 3.92 -28.96 -23.73
N ARG A 11 3.76 -28.10 -24.75
CA ARG A 11 4.80 -27.68 -25.69
C ARG A 11 4.99 -26.17 -25.54
N PHE A 12 5.97 -25.75 -24.74
CA PHE A 12 6.15 -24.34 -24.33
C PHE A 12 6.63 -23.41 -25.46
N ASP A 13 6.97 -23.96 -26.61
CA ASP A 13 7.18 -23.28 -27.88
C ASP A 13 5.87 -23.03 -28.67
N GLU A 14 4.79 -23.74 -28.32
CA GLU A 14 3.48 -23.68 -28.99
C GLU A 14 2.34 -23.19 -28.07
N THR A 15 2.56 -23.05 -26.75
CA THR A 15 1.56 -22.55 -25.76
C THR A 15 2.08 -21.32 -25.00
N PRO A 16 1.23 -20.33 -24.66
CA PRO A 16 1.61 -19.19 -23.81
C PRO A 16 1.68 -19.54 -22.31
N GLU A 17 1.46 -20.80 -21.92
CA GLU A 17 1.58 -21.27 -20.54
C GLU A 17 3.06 -21.25 -20.06
N PRO A 18 3.35 -20.88 -18.79
CA PRO A 18 4.73 -20.87 -18.28
C PRO A 18 5.31 -22.27 -18.05
N ALA A 19 6.60 -22.46 -18.35
CA ALA A 19 7.32 -23.72 -18.13
C ALA A 19 7.63 -24.02 -16.65
N GLY A 20 7.63 -22.97 -15.81
CA GLY A 20 7.91 -23.03 -14.38
C GLY A 20 9.37 -23.37 -14.08
N ASP A 21 10.29 -22.45 -14.34
CA ASP A 21 11.72 -22.67 -14.10
C ASP A 21 12.05 -22.81 -12.61
N ALA A 22 13.15 -23.49 -12.30
CA ALA A 22 13.52 -23.79 -10.92
C ALA A 22 14.00 -22.52 -10.18
N LEU A 23 13.13 -21.94 -9.34
CA LEU A 23 13.50 -20.86 -8.43
C LEU A 23 14.65 -21.31 -7.50
N PRO A 24 15.75 -20.53 -7.37
CA PRO A 24 16.85 -20.87 -6.49
C PRO A 24 16.47 -20.71 -5.00
N GLY A 25 16.25 -21.82 -4.29
CA GLY A 25 16.06 -21.84 -2.84
C GLY A 25 15.00 -22.83 -2.37
N PRO A 26 14.80 -22.98 -1.05
CA PRO A 26 13.63 -23.69 -0.52
C PRO A 26 12.35 -22.96 -0.95
N PRO A 27 11.29 -23.68 -1.33
CA PRO A 27 10.09 -23.05 -1.84
C PRO A 27 9.49 -22.09 -0.80
N PRO A 28 9.00 -20.90 -1.22
CA PRO A 28 8.33 -20.00 -0.31
C PRO A 28 7.13 -20.72 0.33
N LYS A 29 6.95 -20.56 1.65
CA LYS A 29 5.69 -20.92 2.33
C LYS A 29 4.57 -19.95 1.94
N GLY A 30 4.27 -19.81 0.65
CA GLY A 30 3.16 -19.01 0.20
C GLY A 30 1.86 -19.60 0.69
N ARG A 31 0.85 -18.74 0.76
CA ARG A 31 -0.51 -19.07 1.22
C ARG A 31 -1.51 -18.45 0.24
N ARG A 32 -1.19 -18.47 -1.05
CA ARG A 32 -2.02 -17.90 -2.11
C ARG A 32 -2.94 -18.97 -2.68
N PHE A 33 -4.12 -18.55 -3.14
CA PHE A 33 -4.97 -19.37 -3.99
C PHE A 33 -5.38 -18.60 -5.24
N VAL A 34 -5.67 -19.35 -6.29
CA VAL A 34 -6.32 -18.85 -7.49
C VAL A 34 -7.42 -19.83 -7.89
N VAL A 35 -8.51 -19.30 -8.45
CA VAL A 35 -9.53 -20.07 -9.16
C VAL A 35 -9.57 -19.56 -10.59
N GLN A 36 -9.16 -20.39 -11.55
CA GLN A 36 -9.23 -20.04 -12.97
C GLN A 36 -10.52 -20.58 -13.60
N ARG A 37 -11.26 -19.78 -14.37
CA ARG A 37 -12.44 -20.24 -15.13
C ARG A 37 -11.98 -20.59 -16.54
N HIS A 38 -12.12 -21.87 -16.91
CA HIS A 38 -11.54 -22.45 -18.12
C HIS A 38 -12.63 -23.05 -19.01
N ARG A 39 -12.78 -22.54 -20.24
CA ARG A 39 -13.62 -23.17 -21.27
C ARG A 39 -12.74 -23.97 -22.23
N ALA A 40 -12.38 -25.16 -21.79
CA ALA A 40 -11.84 -26.21 -22.66
C ALA A 40 -13.00 -26.88 -23.44
N THR A 41 -12.93 -28.21 -23.67
CA THR A 41 -14.08 -28.98 -24.19
C THR A 41 -15.36 -28.87 -23.34
N ARG A 42 -15.22 -28.51 -22.06
CA ARG A 42 -16.31 -28.14 -21.14
C ARG A 42 -15.82 -27.01 -20.23
N LEU A 43 -16.75 -26.15 -19.82
CA LEU A 43 -16.51 -25.18 -18.75
C LEU A 43 -16.20 -25.92 -17.44
N HIS A 44 -15.17 -25.45 -16.75
CA HIS A 44 -14.82 -25.84 -15.39
C HIS A 44 -14.05 -24.72 -14.69
N TYR A 45 -13.83 -24.87 -13.40
CA TYR A 45 -13.06 -23.94 -12.58
C TYR A 45 -11.91 -24.66 -11.90
N ASP A 46 -10.67 -24.30 -12.21
CA ASP A 46 -9.50 -24.87 -11.56
C ASP A 46 -9.24 -24.14 -10.24
N LEU A 47 -9.62 -24.76 -9.11
CA LEU A 47 -9.19 -24.30 -7.79
C LEU A 47 -7.74 -24.73 -7.57
N ARG A 48 -6.87 -23.77 -7.26
CA ARG A 48 -5.44 -24.01 -7.05
C ARG A 48 -4.94 -23.40 -5.75
N LEU A 49 -4.22 -24.18 -4.96
CA LEU A 49 -3.63 -23.78 -3.67
C LEU A 49 -2.10 -23.83 -3.74
N GLU A 50 -1.41 -22.76 -3.35
CA GLU A 50 0.05 -22.76 -3.23
C GLU A 50 0.49 -23.56 -2.01
N ILE A 51 1.03 -24.76 -2.25
CA ILE A 51 1.50 -25.71 -1.23
C ILE A 51 2.81 -26.32 -1.71
N ASP A 52 3.79 -26.45 -0.80
CA ASP A 52 5.12 -27.06 -1.06
C ASP A 52 5.88 -26.49 -2.30
N GLY A 53 5.57 -25.25 -2.71
CA GLY A 53 6.20 -24.58 -3.84
C GLY A 53 5.55 -24.80 -5.21
N VAL A 54 4.36 -25.42 -5.26
CA VAL A 54 3.57 -25.60 -6.48
C VAL A 54 2.11 -25.23 -6.24
N LEU A 55 1.34 -25.14 -7.32
CA LEU A 55 -0.11 -24.98 -7.29
C LEU A 55 -0.79 -26.36 -7.37
N ILE A 56 -1.15 -26.95 -6.22
CA ILE A 56 -2.00 -28.14 -6.19
C ILE A 56 -3.36 -27.76 -6.74
N SER A 57 -3.87 -28.54 -7.70
CA SER A 57 -4.93 -28.09 -8.59
C SER A 57 -6.08 -29.09 -8.68
N TRP A 58 -7.32 -28.60 -8.62
CA TRP A 58 -8.53 -29.39 -8.82
C TRP A 58 -9.48 -28.71 -9.81
N ALA A 59 -9.87 -29.43 -10.86
CA ALA A 59 -10.92 -29.00 -11.78
C ALA A 59 -12.30 -29.22 -11.15
N VAL A 60 -13.08 -28.15 -10.99
CA VAL A 60 -14.41 -28.12 -10.37
C VAL A 60 -15.46 -27.81 -11.45
N PRO A 61 -16.16 -28.80 -12.05
CA PRO A 61 -16.97 -28.58 -13.26
C PRO A 61 -18.18 -27.66 -13.09
N ARG A 62 -18.72 -27.57 -11.86
CA ARG A 62 -19.81 -26.64 -11.51
C ARG A 62 -19.32 -25.45 -10.68
N GLY A 63 -18.03 -25.17 -10.66
CA GLY A 63 -17.42 -24.11 -9.85
C GLY A 63 -17.44 -24.37 -8.33
N PRO A 64 -16.62 -23.62 -7.56
CA PRO A 64 -16.81 -23.46 -6.12
C PRO A 64 -18.18 -22.81 -5.80
N SER A 65 -18.53 -22.70 -4.51
CA SER A 65 -19.85 -22.25 -4.08
C SER A 65 -19.83 -21.68 -2.68
N LEU A 66 -20.48 -20.54 -2.44
CA LEU A 66 -20.73 -20.04 -1.07
C LEU A 66 -21.98 -20.63 -0.42
N ASP A 67 -22.82 -21.35 -1.16
CA ASP A 67 -23.93 -22.12 -0.59
C ASP A 67 -23.39 -23.36 0.17
N PRO A 68 -23.57 -23.44 1.50
CA PRO A 68 -23.07 -24.56 2.31
C PRO A 68 -23.87 -25.87 2.14
N SER A 69 -25.02 -25.84 1.44
CA SER A 69 -25.76 -27.03 1.02
C SER A 69 -25.21 -27.65 -0.26
N ALA A 70 -24.48 -26.86 -1.08
CA ALA A 70 -23.93 -27.33 -2.34
C ALA A 70 -22.72 -28.26 -2.11
N ARG A 71 -22.76 -29.43 -2.77
CA ARG A 71 -21.63 -30.37 -2.86
C ARG A 71 -21.05 -30.28 -4.27
N ARG A 72 -19.85 -29.70 -4.41
CA ARG A 72 -19.22 -29.46 -5.71
C ARG A 72 -18.16 -30.53 -5.95
N MET A 73 -18.38 -31.39 -6.95
CA MET A 73 -17.39 -32.38 -7.39
C MET A 73 -16.14 -31.66 -7.89
N ALA A 74 -14.98 -32.16 -7.50
CA ALA A 74 -13.66 -31.65 -7.83
C ALA A 74 -12.80 -32.84 -8.30
N VAL A 75 -12.04 -32.68 -9.38
CA VAL A 75 -11.14 -33.73 -9.89
C VAL A 75 -9.72 -33.24 -9.75
N HIS A 76 -8.87 -33.98 -9.06
CA HIS A 76 -7.47 -33.61 -8.89
C HIS A 76 -6.74 -33.72 -10.24
N VAL A 77 -6.05 -32.65 -10.64
CA VAL A 77 -5.26 -32.57 -11.88
C VAL A 77 -3.79 -32.36 -11.55
N GLU A 78 -2.89 -32.34 -12.55
CA GLU A 78 -1.47 -32.15 -12.29
C GLU A 78 -1.15 -30.83 -11.53
N ASP A 79 -0.10 -30.86 -10.70
CA ASP A 79 0.46 -29.67 -10.05
C ASP A 79 0.91 -28.64 -11.10
N HIS A 80 0.58 -27.36 -10.92
CA HIS A 80 0.99 -26.27 -11.83
C HIS A 80 2.11 -25.41 -11.23
N PRO A 81 2.96 -24.75 -12.05
CA PRO A 81 4.02 -23.89 -11.55
C PRO A 81 3.47 -22.59 -10.93
N LEU A 82 4.25 -21.91 -10.08
CA LEU A 82 3.80 -20.70 -9.37
C LEU A 82 3.55 -19.52 -10.31
N GLU A 83 4.24 -19.50 -11.45
CA GLU A 83 4.05 -18.56 -12.56
C GLU A 83 2.70 -18.76 -13.27
N TYR A 84 2.03 -19.91 -13.09
CA TYR A 84 0.68 -20.13 -13.63
C TYR A 84 -0.39 -19.39 -12.82
N PHE A 85 -0.04 -18.85 -11.64
CA PHE A 85 -0.96 -18.24 -10.69
C PHE A 85 -1.78 -17.09 -11.30
N ASP A 86 -1.16 -16.30 -12.17
CA ASP A 86 -1.79 -15.15 -12.81
C ASP A 86 -2.07 -15.39 -14.31
N PHE A 87 -1.90 -16.63 -14.81
CA PHE A 87 -2.10 -16.94 -16.22
C PHE A 87 -3.56 -16.70 -16.66
N GLU A 88 -3.70 -15.97 -17.77
CA GLU A 88 -4.96 -15.68 -18.44
C GLU A 88 -4.70 -15.48 -19.93
N GLY A 89 -5.48 -16.15 -20.78
CA GLY A 89 -5.25 -16.14 -22.22
C GLY A 89 -6.01 -17.25 -22.95
N VAL A 90 -5.62 -17.47 -24.21
CA VAL A 90 -6.14 -18.56 -25.05
C VAL A 90 -5.05 -19.60 -25.23
N ILE A 91 -5.29 -20.83 -24.78
CA ILE A 91 -4.45 -21.99 -25.03
C ILE A 91 -4.77 -22.51 -26.45
N PRO A 92 -3.82 -22.55 -27.39
CA PRO A 92 -4.09 -22.85 -28.79
C PRO A 92 -4.72 -24.23 -29.04
N ARG A 93 -5.51 -24.34 -30.12
CA ARG A 93 -6.10 -25.62 -30.54
C ARG A 93 -5.00 -26.64 -30.84
N GLY A 94 -5.14 -27.86 -30.30
CA GLY A 94 -4.15 -28.92 -30.41
C GLY A 94 -3.27 -29.08 -29.17
N GLN A 95 -3.16 -28.05 -28.32
CA GLN A 95 -2.49 -28.16 -27.02
C GLN A 95 -3.38 -28.87 -26.00
N TYR A 96 -2.75 -29.48 -24.99
CA TYR A 96 -3.46 -30.01 -23.82
C TYR A 96 -4.11 -28.86 -23.06
N GLY A 97 -5.41 -28.96 -22.79
CA GLY A 97 -6.16 -27.85 -22.16
C GLY A 97 -6.55 -26.72 -23.13
N ALA A 98 -6.48 -26.92 -24.44
CA ALA A 98 -6.94 -25.94 -25.44
C ALA A 98 -8.32 -25.34 -25.11
N GLY A 99 -8.38 -24.01 -25.06
CA GLY A 99 -9.52 -23.27 -24.53
C GLY A 99 -9.14 -21.85 -24.11
N ASP A 100 -10.12 -21.08 -23.62
CA ASP A 100 -9.87 -19.78 -22.99
C ASP A 100 -9.88 -19.89 -21.46
N VAL A 101 -8.93 -19.21 -20.81
CA VAL A 101 -8.67 -19.26 -19.36
C VAL A 101 -8.67 -17.84 -18.82
N ILE A 102 -9.38 -17.60 -17.71
CA ILE A 102 -9.33 -16.34 -16.95
C ILE A 102 -9.05 -16.59 -15.47
N VAL A 103 -8.42 -15.63 -14.80
CA VAL A 103 -8.24 -15.64 -13.33
C VAL A 103 -9.55 -15.22 -12.68
N TRP A 104 -10.48 -16.16 -12.45
CA TRP A 104 -11.84 -15.86 -11.99
C TRP A 104 -11.95 -15.46 -10.52
N ASP A 105 -11.09 -15.95 -9.63
CA ASP A 105 -10.90 -15.42 -8.26
C ASP A 105 -9.47 -15.67 -7.80
N TRP A 106 -8.99 -14.92 -6.81
CA TRP A 106 -7.67 -15.09 -6.19
C TRP A 106 -7.63 -14.49 -4.80
N GLY A 107 -6.60 -14.83 -4.03
CA GLY A 107 -6.37 -14.27 -2.70
C GLY A 107 -5.47 -15.15 -1.86
N THR A 108 -5.74 -15.21 -0.55
CA THR A 108 -5.01 -16.10 0.36
C THR A 108 -5.87 -17.25 0.90
N PHE A 109 -5.22 -18.34 1.28
CA PHE A 109 -5.84 -19.44 2.01
C PHE A 109 -5.06 -19.76 3.30
N GLU A 110 -5.79 -20.13 4.34
CA GLU A 110 -5.21 -20.53 5.63
C GLU A 110 -5.65 -21.97 5.94
N PRO A 111 -4.72 -22.94 6.05
CA PRO A 111 -5.04 -24.28 6.51
C PRO A 111 -5.66 -24.23 7.92
N GLU A 112 -6.76 -24.95 8.12
CA GLU A 112 -7.36 -25.18 9.44
C GLU A 112 -7.00 -26.61 9.90
N GLU A 113 -6.74 -26.79 11.19
CA GLU A 113 -6.39 -28.09 11.82
C GLU A 113 -5.09 -28.78 11.34
N THR A 114 -4.23 -28.11 10.55
CA THR A 114 -2.91 -28.64 10.14
C THR A 114 -1.85 -27.57 9.92
N ASP A 115 -0.60 -27.86 10.28
CA ASP A 115 0.60 -27.08 9.91
C ASP A 115 1.30 -27.58 8.63
N ASP A 116 0.93 -28.78 8.16
CA ASP A 116 1.38 -29.39 6.89
C ASP A 116 0.15 -29.62 5.99
N PRO A 117 -0.23 -28.62 5.16
CA PRO A 117 -1.33 -28.77 4.21
C PRO A 117 -1.02 -29.80 3.11
N GLY A 118 0.27 -30.03 2.80
CA GLY A 118 0.68 -31.03 1.82
C GLY A 118 0.41 -32.45 2.31
N ALA A 119 0.64 -32.74 3.59
CA ALA A 119 0.31 -34.03 4.20
C ALA A 119 -1.20 -34.23 4.29
N ALA A 120 -1.97 -33.19 4.58
CA ALA A 120 -3.43 -33.22 4.61
C ALA A 120 -4.05 -33.53 3.22
N VAL A 121 -3.51 -32.93 2.15
CA VAL A 121 -3.89 -33.33 0.78
C VAL A 121 -3.49 -34.79 0.48
N ARG A 122 -2.31 -35.25 0.90
CA ARG A 122 -1.90 -36.66 0.70
C ARG A 122 -2.81 -37.65 1.46
N SER A 123 -3.23 -37.33 2.68
CA SER A 123 -4.14 -38.17 3.47
C SER A 123 -5.56 -38.20 2.89
N GLY A 124 -6.00 -37.10 2.27
CA GLY A 124 -7.26 -37.03 1.51
C GLY A 124 -8.30 -36.07 2.09
N GLU A 125 -7.95 -35.21 3.04
CA GLU A 125 -8.84 -34.14 3.52
C GLU A 125 -8.00 -32.90 3.87
N LEU A 126 -8.36 -31.74 3.30
CA LEU A 126 -7.84 -30.45 3.72
C LEU A 126 -9.00 -29.52 4.08
N LYS A 127 -8.94 -28.95 5.28
CA LYS A 127 -9.79 -27.86 5.76
C LYS A 127 -9.00 -26.56 5.64
N PHE A 128 -9.65 -25.50 5.15
CA PHE A 128 -8.97 -24.23 4.92
C PHE A 128 -9.96 -23.08 4.84
N ARG A 129 -9.54 -21.88 5.26
CA ARG A 129 -10.27 -20.63 5.04
C ARG A 129 -9.76 -19.96 3.77
N LEU A 130 -10.66 -19.48 2.91
CA LEU A 130 -10.34 -18.61 1.78
C LEU A 130 -10.60 -17.14 2.14
N ASN A 131 -9.73 -16.26 1.64
CA ASN A 131 -9.89 -14.82 1.68
C ASN A 131 -9.55 -14.23 0.29
N GLY A 132 -10.50 -14.33 -0.64
CA GLY A 132 -10.40 -13.78 -1.98
C GLY A 132 -11.35 -12.62 -2.26
N GLN A 133 -11.49 -12.29 -3.54
CA GLN A 133 -12.43 -11.25 -3.98
C GLN A 133 -13.86 -11.79 -4.04
N LYS A 134 -14.03 -13.04 -4.49
CA LYS A 134 -15.36 -13.69 -4.61
C LYS A 134 -15.60 -14.76 -3.55
N LEU A 135 -14.61 -15.62 -3.32
CA LEU A 135 -14.68 -16.69 -2.32
C LEU A 135 -14.07 -16.22 -1.01
N ARG A 136 -14.90 -16.20 0.03
CA ARG A 136 -14.50 -16.01 1.42
C ARG A 136 -15.17 -17.09 2.25
N GLY A 137 -14.61 -17.38 3.43
CA GLY A 137 -15.17 -18.35 4.36
C GLY A 137 -14.42 -19.68 4.41
N ARG A 138 -14.98 -20.65 5.13
CA ARG A 138 -14.36 -21.93 5.46
C ARG A 138 -14.75 -23.01 4.47
N PHE A 139 -13.76 -23.67 3.88
CA PHE A 139 -13.91 -24.74 2.91
C PHE A 139 -13.31 -26.05 3.43
N THR A 140 -13.76 -27.14 2.83
CA THR A 140 -13.13 -28.45 2.97
C THR A 140 -13.14 -29.12 1.61
N ILE A 141 -12.01 -29.70 1.24
CA ILE A 141 -11.88 -30.57 0.07
C ILE A 141 -11.49 -31.96 0.57
N VAL A 142 -12.30 -32.97 0.23
CA VAL A 142 -12.15 -34.35 0.73
C VAL A 142 -12.21 -35.36 -0.40
N ARG A 143 -11.26 -36.30 -0.46
CA ARG A 143 -11.19 -37.34 -1.48
C ARG A 143 -12.30 -38.37 -1.25
N THR A 144 -13.08 -38.66 -2.29
CA THR A 144 -14.14 -39.65 -2.23
C THR A 144 -13.62 -41.00 -2.71
N THR A 145 -13.55 -41.99 -1.82
CA THR A 145 -13.18 -43.37 -2.22
C THR A 145 -14.32 -44.00 -3.02
N GLY A 146 -14.08 -44.28 -4.30
CA GLY A 146 -15.09 -44.81 -5.20
C GLY A 146 -15.56 -46.22 -4.84
N ARG A 147 -16.83 -46.35 -4.44
CA ARG A 147 -17.55 -47.64 -4.47
C ARG A 147 -17.83 -48.02 -5.93
N GLY A 148 -16.82 -48.53 -6.64
CA GLY A 148 -17.01 -48.90 -8.06
C GLY A 148 -15.80 -49.36 -8.87
N ALA A 149 -14.60 -49.50 -8.30
CA ALA A 149 -13.40 -49.92 -9.05
C ALA A 149 -13.11 -51.43 -8.93
N ALA A 150 -14.04 -52.26 -9.42
CA ALA A 150 -13.80 -53.69 -9.68
C ALA A 150 -13.73 -53.90 -11.20
N GLY A 151 -12.59 -53.54 -11.79
CA GLY A 151 -12.36 -53.48 -13.24
C GLY A 151 -11.34 -52.40 -13.54
N GLY A 152 -10.26 -52.75 -14.23
CA GLY A 152 -9.05 -51.91 -14.29
C GLY A 152 -9.10 -50.81 -15.35
N GLU A 153 -9.06 -49.57 -14.89
CA GLU A 153 -8.36 -48.42 -15.48
C GLU A 153 -7.97 -47.51 -14.29
N GLU A 154 -6.92 -46.67 -14.41
CA GLU A 154 -6.47 -45.81 -13.31
C GLU A 154 -7.60 -44.86 -12.88
N GLY A 155 -8.18 -45.13 -11.71
CA GLY A 155 -9.37 -44.44 -11.22
C GLY A 155 -9.11 -42.95 -11.05
N LYS A 156 -10.02 -42.12 -11.58
CA LYS A 156 -9.98 -40.66 -11.40
C LYS A 156 -9.96 -40.34 -9.90
N ASP A 157 -8.98 -39.56 -9.49
CA ASP A 157 -8.82 -39.11 -8.11
C ASP A 157 -9.89 -38.03 -7.84
N GLU A 158 -11.09 -38.49 -7.48
CA GLU A 158 -12.30 -37.68 -7.27
C GLU A 158 -12.38 -37.13 -5.84
N TRP A 159 -12.76 -35.86 -5.74
CA TRP A 159 -12.81 -35.08 -4.52
C TRP A 159 -14.14 -34.32 -4.43
N LEU A 160 -14.49 -33.90 -3.22
CA LEU A 160 -15.67 -33.11 -2.93
C LEU A 160 -15.29 -31.81 -2.24
N LEU A 161 -15.50 -30.69 -2.93
CA LEU A 161 -15.36 -29.33 -2.38
C LEU A 161 -16.68 -28.91 -1.72
N ILE A 162 -16.57 -28.41 -0.50
CA ILE A 162 -17.67 -28.06 0.40
C ILE A 162 -17.37 -26.71 1.05
N HIS A 163 -18.31 -25.77 0.98
CA HIS A 163 -18.32 -24.62 1.89
C HIS A 163 -18.98 -25.02 3.22
N LYS A 164 -18.37 -24.62 4.33
CA LYS A 164 -18.91 -24.82 5.69
C LYS A 164 -19.83 -23.65 6.01
N ARG A 165 -20.84 -23.89 6.85
CA ARG A 165 -21.75 -22.83 7.29
C ARG A 165 -21.01 -21.86 8.21
N ASP A 166 -20.93 -20.61 7.79
CA ASP A 166 -20.26 -19.52 8.49
C ASP A 166 -20.83 -18.14 8.10
N GLU A 167 -20.21 -17.08 8.60
CA GLU A 167 -20.55 -15.68 8.40
C GLU A 167 -20.58 -15.20 6.92
N THR A 168 -20.01 -15.98 5.99
CA THR A 168 -19.94 -15.64 4.55
C THR A 168 -20.89 -16.46 3.67
N SER A 169 -21.60 -17.42 4.27
CA SER A 169 -22.48 -18.36 3.56
C SER A 169 -23.66 -17.68 2.87
N GLN A 170 -23.90 -18.02 1.60
CA GLN A 170 -24.96 -17.45 0.77
C GLN A 170 -25.79 -18.56 0.11
N ALA A 171 -27.07 -18.66 0.47
CA ALA A 171 -27.97 -19.68 -0.09
C ALA A 171 -28.28 -19.39 -1.57
N GLY A 172 -28.29 -20.42 -2.41
CA GLY A 172 -28.52 -20.30 -3.86
C GLY A 172 -27.36 -19.70 -4.65
N TRP A 173 -26.20 -19.47 -4.03
CA TRP A 173 -25.05 -18.83 -4.68
C TRP A 173 -24.45 -19.73 -5.77
N ASP A 174 -24.12 -19.13 -6.92
CA ASP A 174 -23.50 -19.84 -8.05
C ASP A 174 -22.38 -19.04 -8.74
N ALA A 175 -21.34 -19.75 -9.19
CA ALA A 175 -20.10 -19.14 -9.70
C ALA A 175 -20.28 -18.44 -11.06
N GLU A 176 -21.27 -18.86 -11.85
CA GLU A 176 -21.66 -18.21 -13.11
C GLU A 176 -22.33 -16.84 -12.91
N GLY A 177 -22.80 -16.54 -11.69
CA GLY A 177 -23.34 -15.22 -11.35
C GLY A 177 -22.29 -14.11 -11.32
N GLN A 178 -20.99 -14.44 -11.40
CA GLN A 178 -19.88 -13.48 -11.42
C GLN A 178 -18.81 -13.90 -12.45
N PRO A 179 -19.08 -13.89 -13.77
CA PRO A 179 -18.28 -14.61 -14.76
C PRO A 179 -16.96 -13.94 -15.19
N GLY A 180 -16.70 -12.69 -14.79
CA GLY A 180 -15.48 -11.94 -15.16
C GLY A 180 -14.24 -12.31 -14.32
N SER A 181 -13.06 -11.99 -14.82
CA SER A 181 -11.77 -12.16 -14.12
C SER A 181 -11.62 -11.22 -12.91
N VAL A 182 -10.79 -11.55 -11.92
CA VAL A 182 -10.37 -10.62 -10.84
C VAL A 182 -8.99 -10.03 -11.08
N LYS A 183 -8.17 -10.67 -11.92
CA LYS A 183 -6.92 -10.07 -12.44
C LYS A 183 -7.25 -9.00 -13.46
N SER A 184 -8.21 -9.31 -14.34
CA SER A 184 -8.41 -8.55 -15.56
C SER A 184 -9.85 -8.17 -15.84
N GLY A 185 -10.81 -8.56 -14.99
CA GLY A 185 -12.23 -8.34 -15.24
C GLY A 185 -12.89 -9.00 -16.46
N ARG A 186 -12.11 -9.35 -17.48
CA ARG A 186 -12.58 -9.90 -18.76
C ARG A 186 -13.37 -11.18 -18.51
N THR A 187 -14.47 -11.31 -19.23
CA THR A 187 -15.08 -12.62 -19.44
C THR A 187 -14.19 -13.47 -20.34
N ASN A 188 -14.41 -14.78 -20.29
CA ASN A 188 -13.76 -15.71 -21.21
C ASN A 188 -13.97 -15.39 -22.70
N ASP A 189 -15.10 -14.78 -23.10
CA ASP A 189 -15.35 -14.39 -24.50
C ASP A 189 -14.46 -13.22 -24.94
N GLU A 190 -14.24 -12.24 -24.06
CA GLU A 190 -13.34 -11.11 -24.29
C GLU A 190 -11.87 -11.53 -24.40
N VAL A 191 -11.47 -12.53 -23.61
CA VAL A 191 -10.14 -13.15 -23.74
C VAL A 191 -9.99 -13.89 -25.07
N ARG A 192 -11.02 -14.66 -25.47
CA ARG A 192 -11.01 -15.37 -26.76
C ARG A 192 -10.96 -14.43 -27.96
N GLU A 193 -11.59 -13.27 -27.86
CA GLU A 193 -11.61 -12.22 -28.90
C GLU A 193 -10.35 -11.37 -28.93
N GLY A 194 -9.39 -11.60 -28.02
CA GLY A 194 -8.13 -10.85 -27.97
C GLY A 194 -8.32 -9.38 -27.58
N ARG A 195 -9.44 -9.02 -26.94
CA ARG A 195 -9.67 -7.64 -26.51
C ARG A 195 -8.62 -7.24 -25.45
N PRO A 196 -8.00 -6.05 -25.54
CA PRO A 196 -7.14 -5.54 -24.48
C PRO A 196 -7.91 -5.44 -23.16
N ALA A 197 -7.24 -5.73 -22.04
CA ALA A 197 -7.82 -5.80 -20.70
C ALA A 197 -7.92 -4.38 -20.06
N LEU A 198 -8.71 -4.11 -19.00
CA LEU A 198 -8.88 -4.85 -17.73
C LEU A 198 -10.18 -4.46 -16.93
N TRP A 199 -11.22 -5.31 -16.86
CA TRP A 199 -12.64 -5.12 -16.44
C TRP A 199 -13.14 -4.99 -14.96
N ASP A 200 -12.89 -3.96 -14.13
CA ASP A 200 -13.40 -3.87 -12.71
C ASP A 200 -14.93 -4.16 -12.54
N SER A 201 -15.29 -5.02 -11.57
CA SER A 201 -16.54 -5.81 -11.61
C SER A 201 -17.75 -5.22 -10.86
N ARG A 202 -17.72 -3.94 -10.49
CA ARG A 202 -18.79 -3.27 -9.73
C ARG A 202 -19.40 -2.03 -10.40
N ALA A 203 -18.92 -1.67 -11.60
CA ALA A 203 -19.38 -0.51 -12.35
C ALA A 203 -20.14 -0.94 -13.63
N PRO A 204 -21.05 -0.10 -14.18
CA PRO A 204 -21.68 -0.35 -15.48
C PRO A 204 -20.63 -0.55 -16.57
N ALA A 205 -20.98 -1.25 -17.65
CA ALA A 205 -20.09 -1.65 -18.75
C ALA A 205 -19.49 -0.49 -19.62
N ALA A 206 -19.43 0.74 -19.06
CA ALA A 206 -18.68 1.90 -19.57
C ALA A 206 -17.47 2.35 -18.70
N GLU A 207 -17.34 1.92 -17.43
CA GLU A 207 -16.47 2.55 -16.41
C GLU A 207 -15.19 1.84 -15.97
N ALA A 208 -14.99 0.59 -16.35
CA ALA A 208 -14.17 -0.31 -15.54
C ALA A 208 -13.00 -0.98 -16.26
N ALA A 209 -12.73 -0.64 -17.52
CA ALA A 209 -11.43 -0.91 -18.13
C ALA A 209 -10.36 -0.09 -17.41
N ILE A 210 -9.46 -0.76 -16.66
CA ILE A 210 -8.22 -0.17 -16.17
C ILE A 210 -7.36 0.16 -17.39
N ASP A 211 -7.52 1.40 -17.85
CA ASP A 211 -6.85 1.95 -19.01
C ASP A 211 -5.34 2.07 -18.75
N LEU A 212 -4.61 1.08 -19.26
CA LEU A 212 -3.15 1.05 -19.25
C LEU A 212 -2.52 1.68 -20.51
N ALA A 213 -3.25 2.46 -21.32
CA ALA A 213 -2.66 3.13 -22.49
C ALA A 213 -1.52 4.11 -22.14
N GLY A 214 -1.48 4.60 -20.88
CA GLY A 214 -0.38 5.38 -20.33
C GLY A 214 0.76 4.56 -19.70
N ALA A 215 0.70 3.23 -19.70
CA ALA A 215 1.76 2.40 -19.13
C ALA A 215 2.91 2.24 -20.11
N ALA A 216 4.13 2.58 -19.69
CA ALA A 216 5.33 2.46 -20.50
C ALA A 216 6.21 1.31 -20.01
N GLU A 217 6.66 0.44 -20.92
CA GLU A 217 7.65 -0.58 -20.57
C GLU A 217 8.99 0.10 -20.22
N SER A 218 9.54 -0.24 -19.06
CA SER A 218 10.71 0.42 -18.48
C SER A 218 11.41 -0.54 -17.51
N PRO A 219 12.75 -0.48 -17.35
CA PRO A 219 13.38 -1.02 -16.15
C PRO A 219 12.87 -0.28 -14.90
N MET A 220 12.82 -0.95 -13.76
CA MET A 220 12.36 -0.35 -12.51
C MET A 220 13.29 0.79 -12.06
N PRO A 221 12.78 2.02 -11.86
CA PRO A 221 13.55 3.10 -11.27
C PRO A 221 14.02 2.78 -9.84
N GLU A 222 15.10 3.42 -9.39
CA GLU A 222 15.51 3.30 -7.99
C GLU A 222 14.66 4.11 -7.02
N PHE A 223 14.06 5.20 -7.50
CA PHE A 223 13.28 6.17 -6.74
C PHE A 223 12.48 7.06 -7.71
N ILE A 224 11.25 7.44 -7.36
CA ILE A 224 10.45 8.43 -8.09
C ILE A 224 10.14 9.61 -7.15
N ALA A 225 10.43 10.83 -7.61
CA ALA A 225 10.29 12.02 -6.78
C ALA A 225 8.80 12.32 -6.47
N PRO A 226 8.37 12.46 -5.20
CA PRO A 226 6.93 12.50 -4.90
C PRO A 226 6.17 13.71 -5.44
N MET A 227 5.01 13.46 -6.06
CA MET A 227 4.04 14.46 -6.50
C MET A 227 3.38 15.16 -5.29
N ARG A 228 3.31 16.50 -5.31
CA ARG A 228 2.90 17.33 -4.16
C ARG A 228 1.52 17.95 -4.38
N ALA A 229 0.68 17.94 -3.34
CA ALA A 229 -0.64 18.59 -3.38
C ALA A 229 -0.56 20.12 -3.22
N THR A 230 -1.52 20.82 -3.82
CA THR A 230 -1.77 22.27 -3.64
C THR A 230 -2.78 22.49 -2.50
N ALA A 231 -2.59 23.53 -1.68
CA ALA A 231 -3.54 23.84 -0.60
C ALA A 231 -4.72 24.65 -1.15
N VAL A 232 -5.94 24.27 -0.76
CA VAL A 232 -7.18 25.02 -1.06
C VAL A 232 -7.93 25.29 0.24
N ALA A 233 -8.74 26.35 0.25
CA ALA A 233 -9.44 26.80 1.45
C ALA A 233 -10.57 25.84 1.85
N ASP A 234 -11.41 25.49 0.88
CA ASP A 234 -12.68 24.81 1.11
C ASP A 234 -12.68 23.41 0.50
N ALA A 235 -13.49 22.50 1.07
CA ALA A 235 -13.83 21.26 0.40
C ALA A 235 -14.93 21.51 -0.64
N PHE A 236 -15.02 20.59 -1.58
CA PHE A 236 -15.99 20.57 -2.66
C PHE A 236 -16.40 19.11 -2.89
N SER A 237 -17.52 18.91 -3.58
CA SER A 237 -18.00 17.60 -3.99
C SER A 237 -18.10 17.55 -5.52
N ASP A 238 -17.45 16.57 -6.15
CA ASP A 238 -17.28 16.51 -7.62
C ASP A 238 -17.01 15.06 -8.08
N GLU A 239 -17.75 14.60 -9.10
CA GLU A 239 -17.71 13.23 -9.63
C GLU A 239 -16.37 12.85 -10.28
N ASP A 240 -15.61 13.82 -10.79
CA ASP A 240 -14.29 13.62 -11.41
C ASP A 240 -13.17 13.51 -10.36
N TRP A 241 -13.47 13.53 -9.05
CA TRP A 241 -12.49 13.51 -7.95
C TRP A 241 -12.64 12.33 -6.99
N LEU A 242 -11.49 11.85 -6.50
CA LEU A 242 -11.37 10.87 -5.43
C LEU A 242 -10.91 11.57 -4.15
N PHE A 243 -11.53 11.28 -3.02
CA PHE A 243 -11.21 11.90 -1.73
C PHE A 243 -10.64 10.88 -0.74
N GLU A 244 -9.43 11.14 -0.25
CA GLU A 244 -8.70 10.31 0.71
C GLU A 244 -8.54 11.04 2.05
N LEU A 245 -8.43 10.29 3.16
CA LEU A 245 -8.02 10.90 4.43
C LEU A 245 -6.62 11.50 4.27
N LYS A 246 -6.43 12.73 4.74
CA LYS A 246 -5.08 13.26 4.88
C LYS A 246 -4.43 12.57 6.08
N MET A 247 -3.56 11.62 5.78
CA MET A 247 -2.75 10.93 6.78
C MET A 247 -1.69 11.89 7.34
N ASP A 248 -1.56 11.90 8.67
CA ASP A 248 -0.60 12.71 9.41
C ASP A 248 0.61 11.84 9.79
N GLY A 249 1.70 11.93 9.02
CA GLY A 249 2.83 11.00 9.14
C GLY A 249 4.11 11.45 8.45
N TYR A 250 4.86 10.47 7.96
CA TYR A 250 5.99 10.68 7.05
C TYR A 250 5.76 9.99 5.72
N ARG A 251 5.79 10.76 4.64
CA ARG A 251 5.72 10.22 3.28
C ARG A 251 6.94 9.38 2.93
N VAL A 252 6.68 8.14 2.53
CA VAL A 252 7.67 7.12 2.20
C VAL A 252 7.29 6.47 0.87
N GLU A 253 8.25 6.37 -0.03
CA GLU A 253 8.17 5.50 -1.20
C GLU A 253 8.74 4.13 -0.84
N ALA A 254 8.05 3.05 -1.21
CA ALA A 254 8.55 1.69 -1.11
C ALA A 254 8.84 1.13 -2.50
N VAL A 255 10.07 0.67 -2.69
CA VAL A 255 10.57 0.04 -3.92
C VAL A 255 10.80 -1.44 -3.65
N ILE A 256 9.97 -2.28 -4.26
CA ILE A 256 9.91 -3.73 -4.07
C ILE A 256 10.51 -4.41 -5.29
N GLY A 257 11.46 -5.32 -5.08
CA GLY A 257 12.01 -6.14 -6.16
C GLY A 257 13.17 -7.01 -5.69
N GLY A 258 13.32 -8.19 -6.30
CA GLY A 258 14.32 -9.19 -5.89
C GLY A 258 14.11 -9.70 -4.45
N GLY A 259 12.84 -9.85 -4.04
CA GLY A 259 12.47 -10.42 -2.73
C GLY A 259 12.66 -9.50 -1.51
N ARG A 260 12.95 -8.20 -1.72
CA ARG A 260 13.22 -7.20 -0.68
C ARG A 260 12.43 -5.92 -0.88
N VAL A 261 12.27 -5.15 0.20
CA VAL A 261 11.71 -3.79 0.21
C VAL A 261 12.84 -2.79 0.48
N ARG A 262 12.93 -1.72 -0.31
CA ARG A 262 13.73 -0.52 -0.02
C ARG A 262 12.78 0.63 0.28
N LEU A 263 13.07 1.45 1.29
CA LEU A 263 12.22 2.57 1.69
C LEU A 263 12.97 3.89 1.53
N TRP A 264 12.34 4.87 0.90
CA TRP A 264 12.89 6.21 0.69
C TRP A 264 12.02 7.29 1.32
N THR A 265 12.64 8.27 1.96
CA THR A 265 11.94 9.52 2.33
C THR A 265 11.69 10.37 1.09
N ARG A 266 10.83 11.40 1.22
CA ARG A 266 10.52 12.39 0.18
C ARG A 266 11.73 12.99 -0.56
N ASN A 267 12.91 13.02 0.06
CA ASN A 267 14.16 13.55 -0.49
C ASN A 267 15.22 12.45 -0.74
N ARG A 268 14.79 11.23 -1.11
CA ARG A 268 15.63 10.05 -1.43
C ARG A 268 16.66 9.70 -0.34
N GLN A 269 16.30 9.89 0.94
CA GLN A 269 17.11 9.39 2.05
C GLN A 269 16.61 7.98 2.43
N ASP A 270 17.54 7.10 2.78
CA ASP A 270 17.24 5.75 3.27
C ASP A 270 16.36 5.80 4.53
N ALA A 271 15.08 5.42 4.36
CA ALA A 271 14.07 5.49 5.40
C ALA A 271 14.05 4.24 6.32
N ALA A 272 14.79 3.18 5.98
CA ALA A 272 14.96 2.02 6.87
C ALA A 272 15.65 2.40 8.19
N ARG A 273 16.36 3.54 8.22
CA ARG A 273 16.94 4.15 9.42
C ARG A 273 15.89 4.57 10.46
N TYR A 274 14.69 4.92 10.00
CA TYR A 274 13.57 5.36 10.84
C TYR A 274 12.52 4.25 11.00
N PHE A 275 12.39 3.39 9.99
CA PHE A 275 11.40 2.31 9.92
C PHE A 275 12.03 0.95 9.62
N PRO A 276 12.96 0.44 10.46
CA PRO A 276 13.62 -0.84 10.21
C PRO A 276 12.61 -1.99 10.15
N ASP A 277 11.62 -1.98 11.04
CA ASP A 277 10.53 -2.96 11.10
C ASP A 277 9.74 -3.05 9.78
N LEU A 278 9.60 -1.94 9.03
CA LEU A 278 8.94 -1.90 7.71
C LEU A 278 9.87 -2.33 6.57
N ALA A 279 11.16 -2.01 6.66
CA ALA A 279 12.16 -2.40 5.66
C ALA A 279 12.53 -3.90 5.73
N GLU A 280 12.42 -4.51 6.90
CA GLU A 280 12.60 -5.95 7.11
C GLU A 280 11.33 -6.78 6.78
N LEU A 281 10.22 -6.14 6.37
CA LEU A 281 9.02 -6.87 5.95
C LEU A 281 9.28 -7.70 4.69
N SER A 282 8.78 -8.95 4.71
CA SER A 282 8.63 -9.73 3.50
C SER A 282 7.70 -9.00 2.53
N PRO A 283 8.03 -8.86 1.23
CA PRO A 283 7.21 -8.12 0.27
C PRO A 283 5.86 -8.77 -0.06
N ARG A 284 5.47 -9.85 0.62
CA ARG A 284 4.19 -10.56 0.46
C ARG A 284 2.94 -9.72 0.74
N TRP A 285 3.09 -8.51 1.28
CA TRP A 285 2.02 -7.52 1.38
C TRP A 285 1.67 -6.90 0.02
N ILE A 286 2.45 -7.15 -1.03
CA ILE A 286 2.14 -6.78 -2.41
C ILE A 286 2.29 -7.99 -3.34
N ALA A 287 1.27 -8.28 -4.15
CA ALA A 287 1.23 -9.38 -5.11
C ALA A 287 1.87 -8.96 -6.45
N ALA A 288 3.16 -8.63 -6.42
CA ALA A 288 3.97 -8.24 -7.57
C ALA A 288 5.40 -8.81 -7.45
N SER A 289 6.10 -8.98 -8.58
CA SER A 289 7.54 -9.32 -8.59
C SER A 289 8.40 -8.08 -8.41
N GLU A 290 7.98 -6.98 -9.03
CA GLU A 290 8.53 -5.63 -8.92
C GLU A 290 7.42 -4.59 -8.77
N ALA A 291 7.56 -3.65 -7.84
CA ALA A 291 6.63 -2.54 -7.68
C ALA A 291 7.29 -1.29 -7.07
N ILE A 292 6.79 -0.11 -7.42
CA ILE A 292 7.05 1.14 -6.68
C ILE A 292 5.73 1.71 -6.23
N VAL A 293 5.59 1.96 -4.93
CA VAL A 293 4.37 2.51 -4.33
C VAL A 293 4.67 3.72 -3.46
N ASP A 294 3.72 4.65 -3.44
CA ASP A 294 3.77 5.90 -2.68
C ASP A 294 2.76 5.84 -1.53
N GLY A 295 3.16 6.30 -0.35
CA GLY A 295 2.39 6.10 0.87
C GLY A 295 2.87 6.94 2.05
N GLU A 296 2.10 6.90 3.13
CA GLU A 296 2.39 7.60 4.38
C GLU A 296 2.61 6.60 5.52
N VAL A 297 3.74 6.68 6.23
CA VAL A 297 3.93 5.94 7.48
C VAL A 297 3.39 6.77 8.64
N VAL A 298 2.43 6.22 9.38
CA VAL A 298 1.85 6.83 10.59
C VAL A 298 2.09 5.95 11.81
N ALA A 299 2.04 6.55 13.00
CA ALA A 299 1.88 5.80 14.25
C ALA A 299 0.41 5.91 14.69
N LEU A 300 -0.18 4.80 15.12
CA LEU A 300 -1.57 4.78 15.61
C LEU A 300 -1.62 4.88 17.14
N GLY A 301 -2.46 5.79 17.64
CA GLY A 301 -2.80 5.89 19.06
C GLY A 301 -3.68 4.75 19.56
N PRO A 302 -3.98 4.69 20.87
CA PRO A 302 -4.83 3.64 21.46
C PRO A 302 -6.26 3.59 20.92
N ASP A 303 -6.76 4.71 20.37
CA ASP A 303 -8.06 4.83 19.70
C ASP A 303 -8.01 4.47 18.20
N GLY A 304 -6.84 4.06 17.70
CA GLY A 304 -6.60 3.71 16.30
C GLY A 304 -6.39 4.90 15.37
N ARG A 305 -6.36 6.15 15.87
CA ARG A 305 -6.14 7.35 15.05
C ARG A 305 -4.64 7.62 14.81
N PRO A 306 -4.25 8.24 13.69
CA PRO A 306 -2.89 8.73 13.48
C PRO A 306 -2.48 9.76 14.54
N ASP A 307 -1.28 9.60 15.11
CA ASP A 307 -0.66 10.55 16.04
C ASP A 307 0.80 10.80 15.65
N PHE A 308 1.07 12.00 15.16
CA PHE A 308 2.41 12.40 14.72
C PHE A 308 3.43 12.51 15.87
N SER A 309 2.99 12.79 17.09
CA SER A 309 3.86 12.82 18.27
C SER A 309 4.36 11.41 18.61
N LEU A 310 3.47 10.41 18.57
CA LEU A 310 3.86 9.00 18.73
C LEU A 310 4.79 8.51 17.61
N LEU A 311 4.64 9.04 16.40
CA LEU A 311 5.54 8.75 15.28
C LEU A 311 6.94 9.35 15.48
N GLN A 312 7.05 10.58 16.03
CA GLN A 312 8.32 11.19 16.42
C GLN A 312 9.06 10.38 17.50
N ASP A 313 8.31 9.81 18.45
CA ASP A 313 8.84 8.97 19.52
C ASP A 313 9.46 7.68 18.95
N ARG A 314 8.72 6.97 18.09
CA ARG A 314 9.14 5.65 17.60
C ARG A 314 10.29 5.70 16.60
N THR A 315 10.39 6.75 15.80
CA THR A 315 11.43 6.95 14.76
C THR A 315 12.78 7.40 15.32
N GLY A 316 12.90 7.57 16.65
CA GLY A 316 14.17 7.96 17.28
C GLY A 316 14.58 9.42 17.07
N MET A 317 13.73 10.26 16.46
CA MET A 317 13.97 11.72 16.37
C MET A 317 13.95 12.43 17.73
N ARG A 318 13.35 11.79 18.75
CA ARG A 318 13.48 12.16 20.17
C ARG A 318 14.76 11.62 20.83
N GLY A 319 15.72 11.08 20.07
CA GLY A 319 16.80 10.23 20.59
C GLY A 319 18.07 10.11 19.72
N LEU A 320 18.44 11.12 18.93
CA LEU A 320 19.72 11.19 18.21
C LEU A 320 20.90 11.53 19.14
N ALA A 321 21.04 10.79 20.23
CA ALA A 321 22.02 11.02 21.29
C ALA A 321 22.82 9.75 21.66
N SER A 322 23.71 9.31 20.76
CA SER A 322 24.89 8.51 21.15
C SER A 322 26.05 8.74 20.17
N LYS A 323 27.29 8.59 20.67
CA LYS A 323 28.51 9.11 20.04
C LYS A 323 29.09 8.18 18.97
N ARG A 324 29.99 8.73 18.15
CA ARG A 324 30.96 8.00 17.32
C ARG A 324 31.61 6.86 18.13
N GLY A 325 31.75 5.68 17.52
CA GLY A 325 32.89 4.78 17.81
C GLY A 325 32.59 3.31 18.07
N GLU A 326 31.40 2.93 18.54
CA GLU A 326 31.12 1.53 18.88
C GLU A 326 30.30 0.81 17.80
N ARG A 327 30.69 -0.43 17.51
CA ARG A 327 29.96 -1.33 16.60
C ARG A 327 28.53 -1.46 17.08
N GLN A 328 27.60 -0.99 16.25
CA GLN A 328 26.17 -0.96 16.51
C GLN A 328 25.64 -2.36 16.83
N ARG A 329 25.51 -2.69 18.13
CA ARG A 329 24.49 -3.65 18.55
C ARG A 329 23.17 -3.09 18.02
N ARG A 330 22.51 -3.84 17.13
CA ARG A 330 21.21 -3.49 16.54
C ARG A 330 20.32 -3.00 17.69
N GLY A 331 20.00 -1.71 17.69
CA GLY A 331 19.27 -1.09 18.78
C GLY A 331 17.89 -1.70 18.82
N ALA A 332 17.61 -2.49 19.84
CA ALA A 332 16.27 -3.05 20.04
C ALA A 332 15.25 -1.90 20.07
N ALA A 333 14.09 -2.12 19.45
CA ALA A 333 12.93 -1.27 19.67
C ALA A 333 12.70 -1.11 21.19
N PRO A 334 12.20 0.06 21.66
CA PRO A 334 11.93 0.27 23.08
C PRO A 334 11.07 -0.88 23.62
N ALA A 335 11.49 -1.47 24.75
CA ALA A 335 10.88 -2.69 25.28
C ALA A 335 9.45 -2.43 25.77
N GLY A 336 8.48 -2.76 24.92
CA GLY A 336 7.05 -2.62 25.14
C GLY A 336 6.32 -2.56 23.78
N PRO A 337 5.00 -2.81 23.73
CA PRO A 337 4.22 -2.58 22.52
C PRO A 337 4.11 -1.07 22.27
N GLY A 338 5.07 -0.52 21.52
CA GLY A 338 4.99 0.85 21.02
C GLY A 338 3.79 1.04 20.09
N ALA A 339 3.37 2.29 19.91
CA ALA A 339 2.31 2.68 18.97
C ALA A 339 2.50 1.98 17.61
N PRO A 340 1.50 1.24 17.07
CA PRO A 340 1.65 0.52 15.81
C PRO A 340 2.03 1.46 14.67
N LEU A 341 3.16 1.17 14.01
CA LEU A 341 3.52 1.81 12.75
C LEU A 341 2.76 1.15 11.61
N VAL A 342 2.08 1.96 10.81
CA VAL A 342 1.31 1.49 9.65
C VAL A 342 1.67 2.32 8.43
N TYR A 343 2.07 1.65 7.35
CA TYR A 343 2.29 2.25 6.04
C TYR A 343 0.99 2.22 5.24
N TYR A 344 0.37 3.39 5.06
CA TYR A 344 -0.83 3.57 4.25
C TYR A 344 -0.43 3.91 2.82
N VAL A 345 -0.58 2.95 1.92
CA VAL A 345 -0.19 3.03 0.52
C VAL A 345 -1.32 3.64 -0.30
N PHE A 346 -1.06 4.72 -1.03
CA PHE A 346 -2.11 5.49 -1.72
C PHE A 346 -1.96 5.62 -3.24
N ASP A 347 -0.79 5.32 -3.82
CA ASP A 347 -0.57 5.29 -5.27
C ASP A 347 0.42 4.18 -5.69
N LEU A 348 0.35 3.78 -6.97
CA LEU A 348 1.19 2.76 -7.61
C LEU A 348 1.89 3.38 -8.82
N LEU A 349 3.21 3.48 -8.77
CA LEU A 349 4.02 4.22 -9.74
C LEU A 349 4.70 3.32 -10.77
N TYR A 350 4.96 2.06 -10.40
CA TYR A 350 5.55 1.03 -11.26
C TYR A 350 5.03 -0.35 -10.85
N LEU A 351 4.83 -1.24 -11.82
CA LEU A 351 4.41 -2.63 -11.63
C LEU A 351 5.00 -3.52 -12.72
N ASP A 352 5.75 -4.56 -12.33
CA ASP A 352 6.19 -5.69 -13.18
C ASP A 352 6.59 -5.30 -14.63
N GLY A 353 7.67 -4.52 -14.76
CA GLY A 353 8.21 -4.05 -16.04
C GLY A 353 7.56 -2.77 -16.60
N ARG A 354 6.57 -2.19 -15.93
CA ARG A 354 5.78 -1.05 -16.45
C ARG A 354 5.77 0.14 -15.50
N LEU A 355 6.19 1.29 -16.02
CA LEU A 355 6.06 2.60 -15.38
C LEU A 355 4.64 3.13 -15.63
N LEU A 356 3.94 3.52 -14.57
CA LEU A 356 2.51 3.87 -14.59
C LEU A 356 2.24 5.38 -14.49
N LEU A 357 3.25 6.24 -14.61
CA LEU A 357 3.08 7.68 -14.34
C LEU A 357 2.06 8.36 -15.25
N GLU A 358 1.97 7.95 -16.52
CA GLU A 358 0.99 8.52 -17.47
C GLU A 358 -0.39 7.81 -17.43
N VAL A 359 -0.53 6.73 -16.63
CA VAL A 359 -1.80 6.02 -16.40
C VAL A 359 -2.70 6.87 -15.49
N PRO A 360 -4.02 6.99 -15.77
CA PRO A 360 -4.93 7.77 -14.92
C PRO A 360 -4.98 7.27 -13.47
N LEU A 361 -5.06 8.18 -12.50
CA LEU A 361 -5.04 7.86 -11.07
C LEU A 361 -6.04 6.79 -10.66
N GLN A 362 -7.29 6.86 -11.12
CA GLN A 362 -8.32 5.88 -10.76
C GLN A 362 -7.88 4.44 -11.13
N GLU A 363 -7.15 4.29 -12.24
CA GLU A 363 -6.64 3.01 -12.73
C GLU A 363 -5.43 2.55 -11.91
N ARG A 364 -4.51 3.46 -11.58
CA ARG A 364 -3.42 3.18 -10.62
C ARG A 364 -3.97 2.74 -9.25
N LYS A 365 -5.05 3.36 -8.78
CA LYS A 365 -5.72 3.00 -7.51
C LYS A 365 -6.46 1.66 -7.56
N ARG A 366 -7.11 1.32 -8.68
CA ARG A 366 -7.72 -0.01 -8.90
C ARG A 366 -6.65 -1.11 -8.92
N LEU A 367 -5.55 -0.91 -9.65
CA LEU A 367 -4.40 -1.81 -9.66
C LEU A 367 -3.81 -1.99 -8.26
N LEU A 368 -3.50 -0.88 -7.57
CA LEU A 368 -2.97 -0.91 -6.20
C LEU A 368 -3.88 -1.71 -5.26
N ARG A 369 -5.21 -1.54 -5.36
CA ARG A 369 -6.17 -2.27 -4.54
C ARG A 369 -6.22 -3.78 -4.88
N SER A 370 -5.94 -4.16 -6.12
CA SER A 370 -5.91 -5.57 -6.52
C SER A 370 -4.66 -6.32 -6.04
N ILE A 371 -3.54 -5.62 -5.85
CA ILE A 371 -2.24 -6.22 -5.48
C ILE A 371 -1.85 -6.04 -4.01
N VAL A 372 -2.33 -5.02 -3.29
CA VAL A 372 -2.00 -4.81 -1.87
C VAL A 372 -2.82 -5.73 -0.96
N VAL A 373 -2.14 -6.47 -0.10
CA VAL A 373 -2.72 -7.29 0.97
C VAL A 373 -2.72 -6.48 2.26
N ASP A 374 -3.91 -6.04 2.69
CA ASP A 374 -4.08 -5.31 3.95
C ASP A 374 -3.61 -6.14 5.16
N GLY A 375 -2.87 -5.50 6.07
CA GLY A 375 -2.32 -6.14 7.26
C GLY A 375 -2.13 -5.18 8.44
N PRO A 376 -1.39 -5.63 9.49
CA PRO A 376 -1.12 -4.80 10.67
C PRO A 376 -0.11 -3.69 10.40
N ALA A 377 0.85 -3.89 9.48
CA ALA A 377 1.95 -2.96 9.22
C ALA A 377 1.85 -2.20 7.87
N VAL A 378 1.07 -2.72 6.91
CA VAL A 378 0.83 -2.09 5.60
C VAL A 378 -0.65 -2.19 5.25
N ARG A 379 -1.22 -1.12 4.70
CA ARG A 379 -2.65 -1.05 4.31
C ARG A 379 -2.83 -0.19 3.07
N TYR A 380 -3.81 -0.50 2.24
CA TYR A 380 -4.28 0.38 1.18
C TYR A 380 -5.04 1.58 1.79
N LEU A 381 -4.71 2.80 1.36
CA LEU A 381 -5.49 3.98 1.70
C LEU A 381 -6.71 4.09 0.79
N ALA A 382 -7.86 3.72 1.37
CA ALA A 382 -9.16 3.87 0.75
C ALA A 382 -9.49 5.34 0.44
N HIS A 383 -10.34 5.51 -0.57
CA HIS A 383 -10.92 6.77 -0.98
C HIS A 383 -12.44 6.63 -1.05
N ILE A 384 -13.14 7.75 -1.04
CA ILE A 384 -14.51 7.85 -1.54
C ILE A 384 -14.52 8.56 -2.90
N GLU A 385 -15.64 8.46 -3.61
CA GLU A 385 -15.91 9.23 -4.82
C GLU A 385 -16.93 10.33 -4.49
N THR A 386 -16.89 11.44 -5.24
CA THR A 386 -17.87 12.53 -5.20
C THR A 386 -17.95 13.36 -3.90
N ASP A 387 -18.29 12.78 -2.74
CA ASP A 387 -18.82 13.50 -1.57
C ASP A 387 -17.75 14.14 -0.63
N GLY A 388 -16.84 14.94 -1.19
CA GLY A 388 -15.70 15.53 -0.48
C GLY A 388 -16.08 16.43 0.71
N GLU A 389 -17.18 17.18 0.64
CA GLU A 389 -17.63 18.04 1.74
C GLU A 389 -18.10 17.24 2.96
N ALA A 390 -18.92 16.21 2.72
CA ALA A 390 -19.40 15.30 3.77
C ALA A 390 -18.23 14.54 4.41
N PHE A 391 -17.22 14.18 3.62
CA PHE A 391 -16.02 13.52 4.10
C PHE A 391 -15.11 14.43 4.93
N LEU A 392 -14.96 15.71 4.56
CA LEU A 392 -14.29 16.70 5.42
C LEU A 392 -15.04 16.88 6.76
N ALA A 393 -16.38 16.92 6.73
CA ALA A 393 -17.19 17.02 7.94
C ALA A 393 -16.98 15.82 8.88
N ALA A 394 -17.04 14.59 8.34
CA ALA A 394 -16.75 13.38 9.11
C ALA A 394 -15.30 13.35 9.64
N ALA A 395 -14.31 13.76 8.84
CA ALA A 395 -12.92 13.87 9.28
C ALA A 395 -12.76 14.89 10.43
N ARG A 396 -13.51 15.99 10.41
CA ARG A 396 -13.53 17.03 11.46
C ARG A 396 -14.14 16.50 12.76
N GLU A 397 -15.25 15.77 12.70
CA GLU A 397 -15.85 15.11 13.86
C GLU A 397 -14.91 14.08 14.50
N GLN A 398 -14.12 13.39 13.68
CA GLN A 398 -13.09 12.45 14.13
C GLN A 398 -11.76 13.11 14.55
N GLY A 399 -11.66 14.44 14.48
CA GLY A 399 -10.48 15.20 14.89
C GLY A 399 -9.24 15.03 14.01
N LEU A 400 -9.40 14.47 12.80
CA LEU A 400 -8.35 14.18 11.84
C LEU A 400 -7.79 15.46 11.17
N GLU A 401 -6.68 15.35 10.44
CA GLU A 401 -5.98 16.52 9.87
C GLU A 401 -6.75 17.19 8.72
N GLY A 402 -7.42 16.39 7.88
CA GLY A 402 -8.12 16.87 6.69
C GLY A 402 -8.33 15.77 5.66
N ILE A 403 -8.48 16.18 4.40
CA ILE A 403 -8.63 15.28 3.24
C ILE A 403 -7.69 15.70 2.10
N ILE A 404 -7.37 14.74 1.24
CA ILE A 404 -6.70 14.96 -0.04
C ILE A 404 -7.72 14.63 -1.14
N ALA A 405 -8.10 15.63 -1.94
CA ALA A 405 -8.85 15.43 -3.17
C ALA A 405 -7.84 15.18 -4.32
N LYS A 406 -8.10 14.19 -5.15
CA LYS A 406 -7.26 13.87 -6.32
C LYS A 406 -8.12 13.63 -7.55
N LEU A 407 -7.83 14.33 -8.64
CA LEU A 407 -8.58 14.23 -9.90
C LEU A 407 -8.41 12.81 -10.49
N ARG A 408 -9.51 12.09 -10.71
CA ARG A 408 -9.57 10.68 -11.17
C ARG A 408 -8.71 10.39 -12.39
N ARG A 409 -8.76 11.31 -13.35
CA ARG A 409 -8.13 11.20 -14.67
C ARG A 409 -6.67 11.68 -14.69
N SER A 410 -6.15 12.11 -13.55
CA SER A 410 -4.81 12.72 -13.44
C SER A 410 -3.66 11.72 -13.61
N ARG A 411 -2.62 12.16 -14.31
CA ARG A 411 -1.31 11.51 -14.35
C ARG A 411 -0.56 11.79 -13.05
N TYR A 412 0.46 10.99 -12.74
CA TYR A 412 1.39 11.29 -11.67
C TYR A 412 2.47 12.24 -12.20
N GLU A 413 2.71 13.36 -11.51
CA GLU A 413 3.71 14.36 -11.91
C GLU A 413 4.89 14.38 -10.92
N PRO A 414 6.00 13.65 -11.18
CA PRO A 414 7.12 13.57 -10.25
C PRO A 414 7.72 14.93 -9.90
N ASP A 415 8.05 15.13 -8.63
CA ASP A 415 8.53 16.38 -8.01
C ASP A 415 7.61 17.61 -8.15
N ARG A 416 6.54 17.58 -8.96
CA ARG A 416 5.71 18.77 -9.17
C ARG A 416 4.73 19.01 -8.03
N ARG A 417 4.41 20.28 -7.77
CA ARG A 417 3.20 20.65 -7.04
C ARG A 417 2.06 20.76 -8.05
N ALA A 418 1.13 19.84 -7.98
CA ALA A 418 0.07 19.70 -8.96
C ALA A 418 -1.23 20.37 -8.50
N LYS A 419 -2.02 20.89 -9.44
CA LYS A 419 -3.41 21.33 -9.19
C LYS A 419 -4.40 20.16 -9.21
N THR A 420 -3.99 18.99 -9.69
CA THR A 420 -4.80 17.76 -9.71
C THR A 420 -4.82 17.00 -8.39
N TRP A 421 -3.93 17.36 -7.45
CA TRP A 421 -3.95 16.90 -6.06
C TRP A 421 -4.13 18.10 -5.16
N LEU A 422 -5.24 18.18 -4.44
CA LEU A 422 -5.60 19.29 -3.56
C LEU A 422 -5.65 18.79 -2.12
N LYS A 423 -5.13 19.57 -1.18
CA LYS A 423 -5.23 19.28 0.26
C LYS A 423 -6.15 20.30 0.93
N VAL A 424 -7.20 19.79 1.57
CA VAL A 424 -8.11 20.57 2.40
C VAL A 424 -7.78 20.24 3.86
N LYS A 425 -7.23 21.20 4.60
CA LYS A 425 -6.84 20.99 6.00
C LYS A 425 -7.96 21.49 6.92
N ILE A 426 -8.28 20.71 7.96
CA ILE A 426 -9.21 21.12 9.02
C ILE A 426 -8.55 22.16 9.94
N ARG A 427 -7.22 22.08 10.10
CA ARG A 427 -6.43 23.00 10.92
C ARG A 427 -5.32 23.62 10.09
N ARG A 428 -4.95 24.88 10.39
CA ARG A 428 -3.87 25.54 9.66
C ARG A 428 -2.53 25.04 10.19
N GLU A 429 -1.79 24.34 9.34
CA GLU A 429 -0.43 23.88 9.62
C GLU A 429 0.56 24.38 8.57
N GLN A 430 1.78 24.70 8.99
CA GLN A 430 2.87 25.20 8.14
C GLN A 430 4.18 24.46 8.45
N GLU A 431 4.90 24.06 7.41
CA GLU A 431 6.32 23.66 7.51
C GLU A 431 7.16 24.93 7.76
N LEU A 432 8.06 24.92 8.74
CA LEU A 432 8.82 26.09 9.18
C LEU A 432 10.28 25.74 9.39
N VAL A 433 11.17 26.63 8.99
CA VAL A 433 12.62 26.48 9.22
C VAL A 433 12.99 27.12 10.55
N VAL A 434 13.65 26.36 11.42
CA VAL A 434 14.18 26.86 12.69
C VAL A 434 15.53 27.51 12.45
N ALA A 435 15.63 28.80 12.78
CA ALA A 435 16.83 29.63 12.62
C ALA A 435 17.51 29.98 13.95
N GLY A 436 16.96 29.50 15.06
CA GLY A 436 17.45 29.77 16.40
C GLY A 436 16.39 29.51 17.46
N TYR A 437 16.67 29.94 18.68
CA TYR A 437 15.73 29.85 19.80
C TYR A 437 15.91 31.03 20.76
N GLU A 438 14.87 31.34 21.53
CA GLU A 438 14.96 32.20 22.70
C GLU A 438 14.93 31.34 23.97
N PRO A 439 15.92 31.44 24.87
CA PRO A 439 15.93 30.73 26.14
C PRO A 439 14.73 31.11 27.02
N GLY A 440 14.16 30.10 27.70
CA GLY A 440 13.02 30.31 28.59
C GLY A 440 13.44 30.53 30.04
N GLN A 441 12.47 30.37 30.94
CA GLN A 441 12.66 30.39 32.39
C GLN A 441 12.08 29.11 33.01
N GLY A 442 12.55 28.74 34.19
CA GLY A 442 12.06 27.57 34.94
C GLY A 442 12.16 26.25 34.15
N SER A 443 11.05 25.53 34.03
CA SER A 443 10.96 24.24 33.30
C SER A 443 11.20 24.33 31.79
N HIS A 444 11.33 25.54 31.24
CA HIS A 444 11.61 25.80 29.83
C HIS A 444 12.96 26.50 29.61
N ALA A 445 13.89 26.42 30.56
CA ALA A 445 15.21 27.07 30.47
C ALA A 445 15.98 26.75 29.17
N ASP A 446 15.94 25.50 28.69
CA ASP A 446 16.63 25.07 27.47
C ASP A 446 16.15 25.85 26.23
N ILE A 447 14.82 25.91 26.03
CA ILE A 447 14.14 26.63 24.94
C ILE A 447 12.83 27.16 25.50
N GLY A 448 12.66 28.48 25.51
CA GLY A 448 11.36 29.13 25.71
C GLY A 448 10.53 29.02 24.43
N SER A 449 11.11 29.47 23.31
CA SER A 449 10.50 29.38 21.97
C SER A 449 11.54 29.17 20.87
N LEU A 450 11.13 28.51 19.79
CA LEU A 450 11.89 28.39 18.54
C LEU A 450 11.65 29.64 17.70
N ILE A 451 12.70 30.21 17.11
CA ILE A 451 12.61 31.34 16.17
C ILE A 451 12.54 30.76 14.76
N VAL A 452 11.47 31.08 14.03
CA VAL A 452 11.09 30.36 12.80
C VAL A 452 10.88 31.26 11.59
N GLY A 453 11.04 30.67 10.40
CA GLY A 453 10.85 31.36 9.12
C GLY A 453 10.46 30.44 7.96
N THR A 454 10.24 31.07 6.81
CA THR A 454 10.04 30.43 5.49
C THR A 454 10.97 31.09 4.48
N TYR A 455 11.39 30.37 3.45
CA TYR A 455 12.16 30.95 2.34
C TYR A 455 11.24 31.59 1.29
N GLU A 456 11.59 32.80 0.86
CA GLU A 456 10.94 33.55 -0.21
C GLU A 456 12.05 34.20 -1.06
N ALA A 457 11.98 34.04 -2.40
CA ALA A 457 13.04 34.48 -3.32
C ALA A 457 14.49 34.06 -2.92
N GLY A 458 14.64 32.91 -2.26
CA GLY A 458 15.93 32.39 -1.76
C GLY A 458 16.41 33.00 -0.43
N GLN A 459 15.68 33.94 0.16
CA GLN A 459 15.98 34.54 1.46
C GLN A 459 15.08 33.97 2.56
N LEU A 460 15.62 33.77 3.76
CA LEU A 460 14.85 33.34 4.91
C LEU A 460 14.11 34.53 5.52
N VAL A 461 12.78 34.48 5.54
CA VAL A 461 11.89 35.51 6.09
C VAL A 461 11.35 35.07 7.44
N PHE A 462 11.34 35.97 8.42
CA PHE A 462 10.84 35.69 9.77
C PHE A 462 9.32 35.49 9.79
N ARG A 463 8.87 34.47 10.53
CA ARG A 463 7.44 34.08 10.63
C ARG A 463 6.93 33.98 12.07
N GLY A 464 7.75 34.32 13.08
CA GLY A 464 7.33 34.37 14.48
C GLY A 464 8.12 33.42 15.38
N GLN A 465 7.53 33.10 16.53
CA GLN A 465 8.11 32.22 17.54
C GLN A 465 7.13 31.08 17.89
N VAL A 466 7.66 29.86 18.06
CA VAL A 466 6.86 28.67 18.44
C VAL A 466 7.34 28.18 19.81
N GLY A 467 6.55 28.45 20.85
CA GLY A 467 6.88 28.09 22.25
C GLY A 467 6.03 26.98 22.86
N SER A 468 4.83 26.71 22.32
CA SER A 468 3.91 25.67 22.80
C SER A 468 4.08 24.36 22.02
N GLY A 469 3.52 23.25 22.53
CA GLY A 469 3.61 21.92 21.90
C GLY A 469 4.96 21.19 22.06
N ILE A 470 6.05 21.89 22.40
CA ILE A 470 7.36 21.26 22.59
C ILE A 470 7.49 20.66 24.01
N ASP A 471 7.62 19.34 24.11
CA ASP A 471 7.89 18.65 25.38
C ASP A 471 9.34 18.84 25.88
N ALA A 472 9.59 18.51 27.15
CA ALA A 472 10.89 18.74 27.80
C ALA A 472 12.06 17.92 27.19
N ARG A 473 11.82 16.74 26.62
CA ARG A 473 12.86 15.94 25.94
C ARG A 473 13.19 16.56 24.59
N THR A 474 12.16 16.92 23.83
CA THR A 474 12.29 17.56 22.51
C THR A 474 12.96 18.94 22.63
N ARG A 475 12.68 19.73 23.68
CA ARG A 475 13.42 20.97 23.97
C ARG A 475 14.92 20.74 24.14
N ARG A 476 15.34 19.79 24.99
CA ARG A 476 16.77 19.46 25.19
C ARG A 476 17.46 18.99 23.91
N GLU A 477 16.78 18.18 23.10
CA GLU A 477 17.32 17.67 21.84
C GLU A 477 17.51 18.79 20.81
N LEU A 478 16.49 19.65 20.64
CA LEU A 478 16.57 20.81 19.76
C LEU A 478 17.62 21.81 20.25
N ALA A 479 17.70 22.10 21.55
CA ALA A 479 18.69 23.00 22.13
C ALA A 479 20.12 22.55 21.78
N ARG A 480 20.44 21.27 22.03
CA ARG A 480 21.75 20.71 21.71
C ARG A 480 22.08 20.83 20.23
N ARG A 481 21.16 20.46 19.34
CA ARG A 481 21.39 20.53 17.87
C ARG A 481 21.47 21.95 17.33
N LEU A 482 20.75 22.89 17.93
CA LEU A 482 20.81 24.31 17.59
C LEU A 482 22.11 24.95 18.09
N ASP A 483 22.58 24.59 19.29
CA ASP A 483 23.88 25.02 19.82
C ASP A 483 25.07 24.40 19.05
N GLU A 484 24.99 23.13 18.66
CA GLU A 484 25.97 22.47 17.76
C GLU A 484 26.07 23.16 16.39
N ALA A 485 24.98 23.79 15.94
CA ALA A 485 24.87 24.49 14.66
C ALA A 485 24.86 26.03 14.83
N ARG A 486 25.36 26.56 15.95
CA ARG A 486 25.28 27.98 16.32
C ARG A 486 25.87 28.92 15.26
N LEU A 487 25.26 30.10 15.14
CA LEU A 487 25.77 31.27 14.42
C LEU A 487 25.96 32.43 15.41
N ASP A 488 26.90 33.33 15.11
CA ASP A 488 27.10 34.58 15.87
C ASP A 488 26.20 35.72 15.38
N GLN A 489 25.60 35.57 14.18
CA GLN A 489 24.71 36.54 13.55
C GLN A 489 23.40 35.87 13.11
N SER A 490 22.36 36.68 12.95
CA SER A 490 21.05 36.24 12.45
C SER A 490 21.16 35.65 11.04
N PRO A 491 20.53 34.51 10.74
CA PRO A 491 20.35 34.01 9.38
C PRO A 491 19.21 34.71 8.61
N PHE A 492 18.38 35.51 9.30
CA PHE A 492 17.41 36.40 8.67
C PHE A 492 18.11 37.70 8.20
N PRO A 493 17.91 38.14 6.93
CA PRO A 493 18.46 39.42 6.45
C PRO A 493 17.92 40.64 7.19
N ASP A 494 16.67 40.58 7.66
CA ASP A 494 16.06 41.53 8.58
C ASP A 494 15.81 40.81 9.93
N PRO A 495 16.71 40.96 10.92
CA PRO A 495 16.62 40.21 12.17
C PRO A 495 15.46 40.70 13.06
N PRO A 496 14.58 39.82 13.56
CA PRO A 496 13.55 40.23 14.50
C PRO A 496 14.17 40.73 15.82
N PRO A 497 13.53 41.69 16.53
CA PRO A 497 14.09 42.36 17.72
C PRO A 497 14.07 41.50 19.01
N ILE A 498 14.45 40.23 18.91
CA ILE A 498 14.46 39.25 19.99
C ILE A 498 15.81 39.33 20.73
N ARG A 499 15.85 40.07 21.85
CA ARG A 499 17.11 40.40 22.56
C ARG A 499 17.90 39.18 23.07
N ALA A 500 17.22 38.10 23.43
CA ALA A 500 17.85 36.89 23.97
C ALA A 500 18.02 35.78 22.90
N ALA A 501 17.85 36.10 21.62
CA ALA A 501 17.97 35.14 20.53
C ALA A 501 19.34 34.46 20.48
N ARG A 502 19.32 33.14 20.29
CA ARG A 502 20.48 32.31 19.98
C ARG A 502 20.31 31.78 18.57
N TRP A 503 21.16 32.27 17.67
CA TRP A 503 21.10 31.98 16.24
C TRP A 503 21.76 30.65 15.91
N SER A 504 21.19 29.96 14.91
CA SER A 504 21.67 28.66 14.44
C SER A 504 21.52 28.56 12.93
N GLN A 505 22.32 27.71 12.30
CA GLN A 505 22.19 27.42 10.88
C GLN A 505 20.78 26.85 10.59
N PRO A 506 20.05 27.39 9.59
CA PRO A 506 18.67 27.04 9.31
C PRO A 506 18.53 25.65 8.65
N ARG A 507 18.82 24.60 9.43
CA ARG A 507 18.95 23.20 9.01
C ARG A 507 17.86 22.27 9.51
N ILE A 508 17.00 22.74 10.42
CA ILE A 508 15.92 21.95 11.01
C ILE A 508 14.60 22.50 10.48
N VAL A 509 13.79 21.62 9.89
CA VAL A 509 12.40 21.92 9.51
C VAL A 509 11.47 21.31 10.54
N ILE A 510 10.54 22.11 11.05
CA ILE A 510 9.46 21.71 11.94
C ILE A 510 8.11 21.86 11.26
N ARG A 511 7.08 21.21 11.81
CA ARG A 511 5.68 21.47 11.50
C ARG A 511 5.01 22.12 12.71
N ALA A 512 4.20 23.13 12.47
CA ALA A 512 3.42 23.80 13.51
C ALA A 512 1.97 24.05 13.09
N GLU A 513 1.02 23.80 14.00
CA GLU A 513 -0.37 24.23 13.89
C GLU A 513 -0.49 25.64 14.47
N PHE A 514 -1.28 26.50 13.84
CA PHE A 514 -1.45 27.90 14.22
C PHE A 514 -2.88 28.39 13.94
N ALA A 515 -3.31 29.47 14.59
CA ALA A 515 -4.66 30.00 14.43
C ALA A 515 -4.83 30.80 13.13
N ASP A 516 -3.92 31.75 12.86
CA ASP A 516 -3.99 32.62 11.69
C ASP A 516 -2.64 33.25 11.35
N TRP A 517 -2.52 33.84 10.16
CA TRP A 517 -1.46 34.77 9.79
C TRP A 517 -1.85 36.20 10.18
N THR A 518 -0.92 36.99 10.72
CA THR A 518 -1.11 38.45 10.85
C THR A 518 -0.99 39.15 9.49
N SER A 519 -1.38 40.43 9.44
CA SER A 519 -1.12 41.32 8.28
C SER A 519 0.34 41.30 7.84
N ASP A 520 1.24 41.20 8.81
CA ASP A 520 2.70 41.27 8.63
C ASP A 520 3.30 39.88 8.32
N GLY A 521 2.45 38.87 8.09
CA GLY A 521 2.85 37.51 7.75
C GLY A 521 3.47 36.73 8.92
N LEU A 522 3.10 37.02 10.16
CA LEU A 522 3.55 36.28 11.35
C LEU A 522 2.51 35.26 11.81
N LEU A 523 2.96 34.17 12.41
CA LEU A 523 2.10 33.12 12.96
C LEU A 523 1.44 33.57 14.27
N ARG A 524 0.11 33.43 14.36
CA ARG A 524 -0.66 33.65 15.60
C ARG A 524 -0.96 32.32 16.30
N GLN A 525 -0.70 32.26 17.62
CA GLN A 525 -0.99 31.09 18.48
C GLN A 525 -0.41 29.77 17.95
N ALA A 526 0.86 29.79 17.51
CA ALA A 526 1.52 28.60 16.98
C ALA A 526 1.90 27.56 18.06
N SER A 527 1.78 26.28 17.70
CA SER A 527 2.16 25.12 18.50
C SER A 527 2.97 24.12 17.67
N TYR A 528 4.08 23.64 18.23
CA TYR A 528 4.93 22.63 17.60
C TYR A 528 4.17 21.30 17.48
N LYS A 529 4.27 20.66 16.31
CA LYS A 529 3.76 19.31 16.03
C LYS A 529 4.87 18.29 15.85
N GLY A 530 5.93 18.67 15.16
CA GLY A 530 7.09 17.80 14.99
C GLY A 530 8.18 18.37 14.11
N GLN A 531 9.04 17.49 13.62
CA GLN A 531 10.16 17.73 12.70
C GLN A 531 9.90 16.99 11.39
N GLU A 532 10.21 17.61 10.26
CA GLU A 532 9.99 17.03 8.93
C GLU A 532 11.22 16.24 8.46
N LEU A 533 11.06 14.93 8.21
CA LEU A 533 12.17 14.05 7.85
C LEU A 533 12.73 14.33 6.46
N GLY A 534 14.06 14.51 6.40
CA GLY A 534 14.81 14.73 5.17
C GLY A 534 14.47 16.02 4.41
N ARG A 535 13.57 16.85 4.93
CA ARG A 535 13.03 18.03 4.26
C ARG A 535 14.11 19.09 4.10
N ASP A 536 14.37 19.46 2.85
CA ASP A 536 15.28 20.56 2.51
C ASP A 536 14.72 21.90 3.03
N PRO A 537 15.39 22.57 3.98
CA PRO A 537 14.94 23.84 4.53
C PRO A 537 14.74 24.93 3.48
N THR A 538 15.58 24.98 2.44
CA THR A 538 15.54 26.04 1.42
C THR A 538 14.28 25.96 0.54
N SER A 539 13.65 24.79 0.50
CA SER A 539 12.40 24.53 -0.22
C SER A 539 11.13 24.72 0.64
N VAL A 540 11.25 25.24 1.86
CA VAL A 540 10.14 25.51 2.79
C VAL A 540 9.66 26.94 2.58
N VAL A 541 8.68 27.10 1.68
CA VAL A 541 7.99 28.36 1.40
C VAL A 541 6.71 28.50 2.25
N ARG A 542 6.18 29.72 2.38
CA ARG A 542 4.83 29.92 2.93
C ARG A 542 3.80 29.18 2.08
N GLU A 543 2.91 28.41 2.70
CA GLU A 543 1.83 27.75 1.94
C GLU A 543 0.78 28.79 1.55
N GLU A 544 0.70 29.09 0.26
CA GLU A 544 -0.43 29.81 -0.33
C GLU A 544 -1.64 28.87 -0.36
N ILE A 545 -2.75 29.36 0.18
CA ILE A 545 -4.06 28.70 0.08
C ILE A 545 -4.74 29.34 -1.12
N LEU A 546 -4.98 28.56 -2.18
CA LEU A 546 -5.79 29.04 -3.29
C LEU A 546 -7.26 29.12 -2.83
N ALA A 547 -7.93 30.21 -3.21
CA ALA A 547 -9.38 30.22 -3.21
C ALA A 547 -9.87 29.14 -4.20
N ALA A 548 -10.98 28.49 -3.89
CA ALA A 548 -11.68 27.69 -4.89
C ALA A 548 -12.19 28.64 -5.98
N GLU A 549 -11.72 28.46 -7.22
CA GLU A 549 -12.41 29.00 -8.40
C GLU A 549 -13.69 28.15 -8.54
N GLY A 550 -14.85 28.78 -8.36
CA GLY A 550 -16.16 28.12 -8.33
C GLY A 550 -16.96 28.22 -9.63
#